data_AF-A0A972RTK4-F1
#
_entry.id   AF-A0A972RTK4-F1
#
_cell.length_a   1.000
_cell.length_b   1.000
_cell.length_c   1.000
_cell.angle_alpha   90.00
_cell.angle_beta   90.00
_cell.angle_gamma   90.00
#
_symmetry.space_group_name_H-M   'P 1'
#
loop_
_entity.id
_entity.type
_entity.pdbx_description
1 polymer ?
#
loop_
_entity_poly.entity_id
_entity_poly.type
_entity_poly.pdbx_seq_one_letter_code
_entity_poly.pdbx_strand_id
1 'polypeptide(L)' 'MEFESDYKNLKKVEDKSTECFKCGSKEELYEDPNIEGLVFCKKCWEERLITEKLTQMGMEEEIPFDE' A
#
# COMPACT_ATOMS: atom_id res chain seq x y z
N MET A 1 18.43 -3.55 -5.24
CA MET A 1 17.03 -3.46 -5.70
C MET A 1 16.36 -2.49 -4.76
N GLU A 2 16.30 -1.22 -5.15
CA GLU A 2 15.81 -0.14 -4.31
C GLU A 2 14.28 -0.19 -4.32
N PHE A 3 13.69 -0.71 -3.25
CA PHE A 3 12.24 -0.62 -3.02
C PHE A 3 11.98 0.63 -2.19
N GLU A 4 11.97 1.77 -2.86
CA GLU A 4 11.49 3.01 -2.26
C GLU A 4 10.00 2.83 -1.94
N SER A 5 9.62 3.14 -0.70
CA SER A 5 8.22 3.12 -0.26
C SER A 5 7.49 4.27 -0.94
N ASP A 6 7.00 4.03 -2.15
CA ASP A 6 6.76 5.04 -3.18
C ASP A 6 5.41 5.77 -3.06
N TYR A 7 4.80 5.81 -1.87
CA TYR A 7 3.55 6.55 -1.70
C TYR A 7 3.69 8.05 -1.94
N LYS A 8 4.92 8.58 -1.86
CA LYS A 8 5.24 9.98 -2.21
C LYS A 8 5.14 10.28 -3.71
N ASN A 9 5.29 9.28 -4.57
CA ASN A 9 5.17 9.44 -6.02
C ASN A 9 3.76 9.11 -6.53
N LEU A 10 2.86 8.64 -5.65
CA LEU A 10 1.47 8.42 -6.00
C LEU A 10 0.76 9.75 -6.25
N LYS A 11 -0.11 9.75 -7.26
CA LYS A 11 -0.93 10.90 -7.59
C LYS A 11 -1.99 11.09 -6.50
N LYS A 12 -1.89 12.20 -5.76
CA LYS A 12 -2.87 12.57 -4.75
C LYS A 12 -4.18 12.98 -5.42
N VAL A 13 -5.29 12.44 -4.93
CA VAL A 13 -6.64 12.78 -5.37
C VAL A 13 -7.24 13.76 -4.37
N GLU A 14 -7.58 14.96 -4.85
CA GLU A 14 -8.22 16.02 -4.05
C GLU A 14 -9.73 16.09 -4.27
N ASP A 15 -10.27 15.17 -5.09
CA ASP A 15 -11.69 15.12 -5.40
C ASP A 15 -12.50 14.66 -4.16
N LYS A 16 -13.47 15.49 -3.76
CA LYS A 16 -14.29 15.27 -2.55
C LYS A 16 -15.36 14.20 -2.72
N SER A 17 -15.66 13.81 -3.96
CA SER A 17 -16.60 12.73 -4.26
C SER A 17 -15.92 11.37 -4.18
N THR A 18 -14.60 11.36 -4.22
CA THR A 18 -13.77 10.17 -4.23
C THR A 18 -13.46 9.71 -2.80
N GLU A 19 -13.42 8.39 -2.58
CA GLU A 19 -13.19 7.79 -1.27
C GLU A 19 -12.35 6.52 -1.37
N CYS A 20 -11.64 6.20 -0.31
CA CYS A 20 -10.75 5.04 -0.24
C CYS A 20 -11.54 3.76 -0.51
N PHE A 21 -11.11 3.00 -1.52
CA PHE A 21 -11.78 1.77 -1.92
C PHE A 21 -11.83 0.72 -0.79
N LYS A 22 -10.84 0.71 0.11
CA LYS A 22 -10.74 -0.27 1.21
C LYS A 22 -11.56 0.12 2.45
N CYS A 23 -11.58 1.40 2.81
CA CYS A 23 -12.13 1.85 4.11
C CYS A 23 -13.14 3.01 4.04
N GLY A 24 -13.37 3.60 2.86
CA GLY A 24 -14.30 4.72 2.67
C GLY A 24 -13.82 6.08 3.19
N SER A 25 -12.57 6.19 3.67
CA SER A 25 -12.00 7.47 4.08
C SER A 25 -11.92 8.44 2.90
N LYS A 26 -12.17 9.73 3.12
CA LYS A 26 -12.09 10.79 2.08
C LYS A 26 -10.86 11.68 2.25
N GLU A 27 -9.98 11.32 3.17
CA GLU A 27 -8.83 12.10 3.57
C GLU A 27 -7.55 11.47 3.02
N GLU A 28 -6.63 12.32 2.53
CA GLU A 28 -5.32 11.90 1.99
C GLU A 28 -5.44 10.69 1.03
N LEU A 29 -6.19 10.87 -0.06
CA LEU A 29 -6.41 9.86 -1.09
C LEU A 29 -5.30 9.88 -2.14
N TYR A 30 -4.89 8.70 -2.57
CA TYR A 30 -3.86 8.48 -3.58
C TYR A 30 -4.34 7.44 -4.59
N GLU A 31 -4.18 7.75 -5.86
CA GLU A 31 -4.52 6.89 -7.00
C GLU A 31 -3.46 5.80 -7.19
N ASP A 32 -3.90 4.59 -7.50
CA ASP A 32 -3.03 3.46 -7.81
C ASP A 32 -2.42 3.61 -9.21
N PRO A 33 -1.09 3.61 -9.35
CA PRO A 33 -0.43 3.78 -10.65
C PRO A 33 -0.56 2.55 -11.54
N ASN A 34 -0.91 1.39 -10.98
CA ASN A 34 -1.12 0.14 -11.71
C ASN A 34 -2.59 -0.03 -12.13
N ILE A 35 -3.53 0.61 -11.43
CA ILE A 35 -4.97 0.46 -11.67
C ILE A 35 -5.65 1.84 -11.69
N GLU A 36 -6.01 2.30 -12.89
CA GLU A 36 -6.70 3.57 -13.10
C GLU A 36 -8.09 3.58 -12.43
N GLY A 37 -8.40 4.65 -11.70
CA GLY A 37 -9.65 4.81 -10.96
C GLY A 37 -9.71 4.14 -9.60
N LEU A 38 -8.65 3.41 -9.20
CA LEU A 38 -8.53 2.83 -7.88
C LEU A 38 -7.82 3.83 -6.95
N VAL A 39 -8.44 4.14 -5.83
CA VAL A 39 -7.90 5.11 -4.86
C VAL A 39 -7.86 4.51 -3.46
N PHE A 40 -6.79 4.80 -2.73
CA PHE A 40 -6.66 4.42 -1.34
C PHE A 40 -6.21 5.60 -0.49
N CYS A 41 -6.67 5.64 0.75
CA CYS A 41 -6.14 6.60 1.71
C CYS A 41 -4.72 6.23 2.13
N LYS A 42 -3.98 7.21 2.62
CA LYS A 42 -2.63 7.06 3.17
C LYS A 42 -2.46 5.82 4.05
N LYS A 43 -3.36 5.62 5.01
CA LYS A 43 -3.30 4.48 5.94
C LYS A 43 -3.35 3.14 5.23
N CYS A 44 -4.26 2.99 4.26
CA CYS A 44 -4.39 1.76 3.51
C CYS A 44 -3.18 1.50 2.62
N TRP A 45 -2.55 2.56 2.09
CA TRP A 45 -1.26 2.46 1.40
C TRP A 45 -0.14 2.03 2.34
N GLU A 46 -0.02 2.66 3.51
CA GLU A 46 0.97 2.29 4.53
C GLU A 46 0.82 0.83 4.96
N GLU A 47 -0.41 0.34 5.19
CA GLU A 47 -0.65 -1.06 5.53
C GLU A 47 -0.19 -2.04 4.44
N ARG A 48 -0.42 -1.71 3.16
CA ARG A 48 0.05 -2.55 2.04
C ARG A 48 1.57 -2.62 2.03
N LEU A 49 2.22 -1.48 2.14
CA LEU A 49 3.69 -1.41 2.17
C LEU A 49 4.26 -2.15 3.38
N ILE A 50 3.64 -2.01 4.55
CA ILE A 50 4.03 -2.77 5.75
C ILE A 50 3.87 -4.26 5.51
N THR A 51 2.77 -4.70 4.89
CA THR A 51 2.54 -6.12 4.58
C THR A 51 3.58 -6.65 3.60
N GLU A 52 3.86 -5.94 2.52
CA GLU A 52 4.90 -6.31 1.55
C GLU A 52 6.28 -6.39 2.21
N LYS A 53 6.58 -5.43 3.08
CA LYS A 53 7.81 -5.41 3.87
C LYS A 53 7.89 -6.62 4.80
N LEU A 54 6.81 -6.95 5.51
CA LEU A 54 6.73 -8.10 6.41
C LEU A 54 6.80 -9.42 5.65
N THR A 55 6.19 -9.53 4.47
CA THR A 55 6.30 -10.70 3.61
C THR A 55 7.74 -10.87 3.13
N GLN A 56 8.42 -9.79 2.77
CA GLN A 56 9.83 -9.84 2.37
C GLN A 56 10.74 -10.24 3.55
N MET A 57 10.48 -9.74 4.76
CA MET A 57 11.23 -10.12 5.98
C MET A 57 10.91 -11.56 6.46
N GLY A 58 9.64 -11.96 6.39
CA GLY A 58 9.17 -13.28 6.85
C GLY A 58 9.52 -14.42 5.90
N MET A 59 10.07 -14.13 4.72
CA MET A 59 10.62 -15.12 3.80
C MET A 59 12.06 -15.53 4.17
N GLU A 60 12.71 -14.83 5.11
CA GLU A 60 14.03 -15.18 5.64
C GLU A 60 13.97 -16.15 6.84
N GLU A 61 12.79 -16.39 7.42
CA GLU A 61 12.62 -17.41 8.45
C GLU A 61 12.31 -18.75 7.78
N GLU A 62 13.37 -19.39 7.27
CA GLU A 62 13.35 -20.82 6.98
C GLU A 62 12.84 -21.54 8.22
N ILE A 63 11.60 -22.04 8.17
CA ILE A 63 11.12 -23.03 9.14
C ILE A 63 12.17 -24.14 9.23
N PRO A 64 12.85 -24.35 10.38
CA PRO A 64 13.69 -25.51 10.52
C PRO A 64 12.77 -26.72 10.36
N PHE A 65 12.95 -27.48 9.29
CA PHE A 65 12.33 -28.79 9.18
C PHE A 65 12.96 -29.63 10.29
N ASP A 66 12.22 -29.81 11.39
CA ASP A 66 12.53 -30.78 12.42
C ASP A 66 12.46 -32.18 11.76
N GLU A 67 13.58 -32.89 11.76
CA GLU A 67 13.80 -34.21 11.13
C GLU A 67 13.20 -35.36 11.95
#